data_AF-A0A3L7S4U2-F1
#
_entry.id   AF-A0A3L7S4U2-F1
#
_cell.length_a   1.000
_cell.length_b   1.000
_cell.length_c   1.000
_cell.angle_alpha   90.00
_cell.angle_beta   90.00
_cell.angle_gamma   90.00
#
_symmetry.space_group_name_H-M   'P 1'
#
loop_
_entity.id
_entity.type
_entity.pdbx_description
1 polymer ?
#
loop_
_entity_poly.entity_id
_entity_poly.type
_entity_poly.pdbx_seq_one_letter_code
_entity_poly.pdbx_strand_id
1 'polypeptide(L)'
;MSEFEAEFRMSLADTTESISRSEGGPIVYWLETRRPFCNLIFLLPLLLAYESGIAIAAGPSGTTIRNGADAWMRLWLHQAGFEVVWLLPALLLGILTIWHLVLRQPWKMTWDTLGGMAAESLLYAFVLIMLGQLTDYGFRHASFVPVQIETSSLNRGFFLRLVTFMGAGIYEEFLFRLCLLPLTYAGFRLLL
;
A
#
# COMPACT_ATOMS: atom_id res chain seq x y z
N MET A 1 -52.20 -15.06 -26.75
CA MET A 1 -51.82 -13.66 -26.45
C MET A 1 -51.22 -13.54 -25.05
N SER A 2 -51.72 -14.26 -24.05
CA SER A 2 -51.16 -14.29 -22.69
C SER A 2 -49.79 -14.96 -22.54
N GLU A 3 -49.51 -16.02 -23.30
CA GLU A 3 -48.21 -16.74 -23.21
C GLU A 3 -47.04 -15.90 -23.74
N PHE A 4 -47.22 -15.20 -24.86
CA PHE A 4 -46.19 -14.33 -25.43
C PHE A 4 -45.82 -13.17 -24.50
N GLU A 5 -46.79 -12.63 -23.78
CA GLU A 5 -46.58 -11.56 -22.82
C GLU A 5 -45.85 -12.06 -21.56
N ALA A 6 -46.09 -13.30 -21.14
CA ALA A 6 -45.36 -13.95 -20.05
C ALA A 6 -43.90 -14.25 -20.44
N GLU A 7 -43.66 -14.75 -21.64
CA GLU A 7 -42.32 -15.06 -22.15
C GLU A 7 -41.48 -13.78 -22.35
N PHE A 8 -42.10 -12.70 -22.84
CA PHE A 8 -41.47 -11.40 -22.96
C PHE A 8 -41.11 -10.79 -21.60
N ARG A 9 -42.00 -10.90 -20.59
CA ARG A 9 -41.73 -10.42 -19.23
C ARG A 9 -40.66 -11.24 -18.52
N MET A 10 -40.58 -12.54 -18.79
CA MET A 10 -39.54 -13.42 -18.26
C MET A 10 -38.17 -13.10 -18.89
N SER A 11 -38.12 -12.87 -20.21
CA SER A 11 -36.92 -12.42 -20.93
C SER A 11 -36.42 -11.06 -20.44
N LEU A 12 -37.33 -10.11 -20.18
CA LEU A 12 -36.97 -8.81 -19.60
C LEU A 12 -36.48 -8.93 -18.15
N ALA A 13 -37.07 -9.81 -17.34
CA ALA A 13 -36.62 -10.06 -15.97
C ALA A 13 -35.21 -10.67 -15.94
N ASP A 14 -34.94 -11.64 -16.82
CA ASP A 14 -33.63 -12.29 -16.95
C ASP A 14 -32.56 -11.33 -17.50
N THR A 15 -32.95 -10.44 -18.42
CA THR A 15 -32.09 -9.34 -18.90
C THR A 15 -31.80 -8.35 -17.77
N THR A 16 -32.77 -8.04 -16.92
CA THR A 16 -32.58 -7.10 -15.80
C THR A 16 -31.74 -7.73 -14.68
N GLU A 17 -31.87 -9.04 -14.43
CA GLU A 17 -31.02 -9.80 -13.49
C GLU A 17 -29.58 -9.96 -14.00
N SER A 18 -29.38 -10.18 -15.30
CA SER A 18 -28.03 -10.25 -15.88
C SER A 18 -27.33 -8.89 -15.90
N ILE A 19 -28.08 -7.80 -16.08
CA ILE A 19 -27.57 -6.43 -15.95
C ILE A 19 -27.20 -6.12 -14.49
N SER A 20 -28.03 -6.50 -13.51
CA SER A 20 -27.72 -6.29 -12.08
C SER A 20 -26.55 -7.15 -11.58
N ARG A 21 -26.36 -8.36 -12.14
CA ARG A 21 -25.17 -9.20 -11.89
C ARG A 21 -23.87 -8.58 -12.44
N SER A 22 -23.93 -7.60 -13.34
CA SER A 22 -22.75 -6.97 -13.97
C SER A 22 -22.16 -5.79 -13.19
N GLU A 23 -22.81 -5.33 -12.10
CA GLU A 23 -22.36 -4.16 -11.32
C GLU A 23 -21.03 -4.38 -10.55
N GLY A 24 -20.47 -5.59 -10.57
CA GLY A 24 -19.20 -5.95 -9.93
C GLY A 24 -18.15 -6.58 -10.85
N GLY A 25 -18.18 -6.28 -12.16
CA GLY A 25 -17.17 -6.83 -13.09
C GLY A 25 -15.72 -6.44 -12.72
N PRO A 26 -14.69 -7.21 -13.17
CA PRO A 26 -13.28 -6.93 -12.85
C PRO A 26 -12.86 -5.48 -13.14
N ILE A 27 -13.40 -4.90 -14.21
CA ILE A 27 -13.13 -3.50 -14.62
C ILE A 27 -13.60 -2.50 -13.55
N VAL A 28 -14.74 -2.75 -12.91
CA VAL A 28 -15.28 -1.89 -11.84
C VAL A 28 -14.38 -1.98 -10.61
N TYR A 29 -13.96 -3.20 -10.23
CA TYR A 29 -13.02 -3.40 -9.14
C TYR A 29 -11.70 -2.62 -9.36
N TRP A 30 -11.06 -2.76 -10.53
CA TRP A 30 -9.81 -2.04 -10.84
C TRP A 30 -9.97 -0.51 -10.87
N LEU A 31 -11.16 0.00 -11.20
CA LEU A 31 -11.43 1.43 -11.19
C LEU A 31 -11.68 1.94 -9.76
N GLU A 32 -12.35 1.14 -8.93
CA GLU A 32 -12.64 1.44 -7.53
C GLU A 32 -11.35 1.46 -6.68
N THR A 33 -10.43 0.50 -6.89
CA THR A 33 -9.13 0.43 -6.18
C THR A 33 -8.19 1.59 -6.52
N ARG A 34 -8.33 2.19 -7.71
CA ARG A 34 -7.53 3.36 -8.12
C ARG A 34 -7.99 4.67 -7.46
N ARG A 35 -9.12 4.67 -6.74
CA ARG A 35 -9.61 5.89 -6.10
C ARG A 35 -8.73 6.25 -4.90
N PRO A 36 -8.31 7.52 -4.78
CA PRO A 36 -7.44 7.96 -3.68
C PRO A 36 -8.08 7.78 -2.30
N PHE A 37 -9.42 7.85 -2.21
CA PHE A 37 -10.16 7.64 -0.96
C PHE A 37 -10.06 6.20 -0.44
N CYS A 38 -10.22 5.20 -1.32
CA CYS A 38 -10.04 3.79 -0.96
C CYS A 38 -8.63 3.53 -0.45
N ASN A 39 -7.61 4.05 -1.15
CA ASN A 39 -6.21 3.94 -0.74
C ASN A 39 -5.93 4.62 0.60
N LEU A 40 -6.54 5.79 0.86
CA LEU A 40 -6.40 6.49 2.13
C LEU A 40 -6.94 5.66 3.30
N ILE A 41 -8.15 5.12 3.16
CA ILE A 41 -8.76 4.25 4.19
C ILE A 41 -7.94 2.98 4.40
N PHE A 42 -7.42 2.38 3.33
CA PHE A 42 -6.59 1.18 3.42
C PHE A 42 -5.23 1.45 4.09
N LEU A 43 -4.59 2.58 3.76
CA LEU A 43 -3.27 2.93 4.30
C LEU A 43 -3.33 3.45 5.73
N LEU A 44 -4.41 4.09 6.15
CA LEU A 44 -4.52 4.68 7.50
C LEU A 44 -4.25 3.67 8.63
N PRO A 45 -4.90 2.49 8.71
CA PRO A 45 -4.62 1.51 9.74
C PRO A 45 -3.21 0.91 9.62
N LEU A 46 -2.70 0.72 8.40
CA LEU A 46 -1.34 0.20 8.17
C LEU A 46 -0.27 1.20 8.64
N LEU A 47 -0.47 2.48 8.37
CA LEU A 47 0.43 3.56 8.78
C LEU A 47 0.45 3.71 10.31
N LEU A 48 -0.71 3.61 10.96
CA LEU A 48 -0.81 3.59 12.42
C LEU A 48 -0.13 2.36 13.01
N ALA A 49 -0.32 1.18 12.41
CA ALA A 49 0.35 -0.05 12.83
C ALA A 49 1.88 0.05 12.70
N TYR A 50 2.37 0.70 11.65
CA TYR A 50 3.80 0.95 11.47
C TYR A 50 4.37 1.89 12.52
N GLU A 51 3.80 3.09 12.70
CA GLU A 51 4.35 4.08 13.64
C GLU A 51 4.21 3.60 15.09
N SER A 52 3.10 2.94 15.45
CA SER A 52 2.98 2.29 16.76
C SER A 52 3.97 1.14 16.93
N GLY A 53 4.20 0.35 15.89
CA GLY A 53 5.20 -0.72 15.88
C GLY A 53 6.61 -0.20 16.14
N ILE A 54 6.98 0.93 15.52
CA ILE A 54 8.25 1.61 15.80
C ILE A 54 8.29 2.13 17.23
N ALA A 55 7.24 2.79 17.70
CA ALA A 55 7.20 3.33 19.06
C ALA A 55 7.38 2.23 20.12
N ILE A 56 6.75 1.08 19.92
CA ILE A 56 6.91 -0.10 20.78
C ILE A 56 8.33 -0.67 20.68
N ALA A 57 8.91 -0.66 19.49
CA ALA A 57 10.23 -1.23 19.25
C ALA A 57 11.42 -0.33 19.67
N ALA A 58 11.21 0.99 19.76
CA ALA A 58 12.23 1.99 20.10
C ALA A 58 12.92 1.70 21.44
N GLY A 59 12.19 1.10 22.40
CA GLY A 59 12.72 0.74 23.71
C GLY A 59 13.39 1.89 24.48
N PRO A 60 14.05 1.60 25.61
CA PRO A 60 14.74 2.62 26.42
C PRO A 60 16.01 3.18 25.76
N SER A 61 16.57 2.46 24.78
CA SER A 61 17.87 2.76 24.17
C SER A 61 17.81 3.79 23.03
N GLY A 62 16.61 4.18 22.59
CA GLY A 62 16.39 5.24 21.59
C GLY A 62 16.79 4.88 20.15
N THR A 63 17.46 3.76 19.92
CA THR A 63 17.82 3.29 18.57
C THR A 63 16.64 2.60 17.88
N THR A 64 15.90 3.36 17.07
CA THR A 64 14.82 2.82 16.23
C THR A 64 15.37 2.32 14.90
N ILE A 65 15.25 1.01 14.63
CA ILE A 65 15.40 0.48 13.28
C ILE A 65 14.19 0.94 12.47
N ARG A 66 14.45 1.76 11.45
CA ARG A 66 13.44 2.32 10.54
C ARG A 66 13.66 1.80 9.13
N ASN A 67 12.62 1.91 8.32
CA ASN A 67 12.74 1.63 6.89
C ASN A 67 13.68 2.66 6.23
N GLY A 68 14.40 2.25 5.18
CA GLY A 68 15.35 3.12 4.48
C GLY A 68 14.70 4.36 3.88
N ALA A 69 13.58 4.20 3.16
CA ALA A 69 12.86 5.34 2.58
C ALA A 69 12.28 6.28 3.65
N ASP A 70 11.77 5.73 4.75
CA ASP A 70 11.31 6.52 5.91
C ASP A 70 12.46 7.34 6.51
N ALA A 71 13.63 6.71 6.73
CA ALA A 71 14.81 7.38 7.24
C ALA A 71 15.30 8.51 6.31
N TRP A 72 15.33 8.27 4.99
CA TRP A 72 15.73 9.29 4.02
C TRP A 72 14.77 10.48 3.96
N MET A 73 13.46 10.22 3.94
CA MET A 73 12.49 11.32 3.92
C MET A 73 12.55 12.15 5.21
N ARG A 74 12.73 11.50 6.37
CA ARG A 74 12.94 12.21 7.63
C ARG A 74 14.22 13.03 7.64
N LEU A 75 15.30 12.52 7.04
CA LEU A 75 16.54 13.27 6.90
C LEU A 75 16.33 14.54 6.07
N TRP A 76 15.59 14.48 4.96
CA TRP A 76 15.27 15.67 4.17
C TRP A 76 14.36 16.65 4.91
N LEU A 77 13.38 16.15 5.67
CA LEU A 77 12.53 17.01 6.53
C LEU A 77 13.35 17.70 7.62
N HIS A 78 14.29 16.97 8.24
CA HIS A 78 15.20 17.52 9.23
C HIS A 78 16.11 18.59 8.63
N GLN A 79 16.62 18.38 7.41
CA GLN A 79 17.39 19.39 6.67
C GLN A 79 16.57 20.64 6.35
N ALA A 80 15.26 20.49 6.16
CA ALA A 80 14.32 21.60 5.99
C ALA A 80 13.90 22.27 7.32
N GLY A 81 14.40 21.80 8.46
CA GLY A 81 14.13 22.37 9.79
C GLY A 81 12.92 21.77 10.52
N PHE A 82 12.39 20.64 10.07
CA PHE A 82 11.27 19.97 10.71
C PHE A 82 11.70 18.74 11.52
N GLU A 83 11.46 18.76 12.82
CA GLU A 83 11.83 17.66 13.75
C GLU A 83 10.62 16.86 14.27
N VAL A 84 9.42 17.09 13.72
CA VAL A 84 8.19 16.49 14.24
C VAL A 84 8.03 15.04 13.73
N VAL A 85 7.99 14.07 14.65
CA VAL A 85 7.91 12.63 14.34
C VAL A 85 6.68 12.28 13.48
N TRP A 86 5.53 12.88 13.76
CA TRP A 86 4.27 12.62 13.05
C TRP A 86 4.12 13.39 11.74
N LEU A 87 5.08 14.25 11.40
CA LEU A 87 4.97 15.09 10.20
C LEU A 87 4.97 14.25 8.93
N LEU A 88 5.83 13.24 8.83
CA LEU A 88 5.92 12.42 7.61
C LEU A 88 4.64 11.58 7.36
N PRO A 89 4.10 10.85 8.35
CA PRO A 89 2.77 10.24 8.24
C PRO A 89 1.67 11.24 7.85
N ALA A 90 1.65 12.40 8.51
CA ALA A 90 0.66 13.45 8.23
C ALA A 90 0.80 14.03 6.82
N LEU A 91 2.03 14.16 6.31
CA LEU A 91 2.31 14.64 4.97
C LEU A 91 1.80 13.63 3.92
N LEU A 92 2.04 12.34 4.13
CA LEU A 92 1.55 11.28 3.25
C LEU A 92 0.02 11.29 3.17
N LEU A 93 -0.66 11.30 4.33
CA LEU A 93 -2.13 11.38 4.38
C LEU A 93 -2.65 12.71 3.81
N GLY A 94 -1.96 13.82 4.07
CA GLY A 94 -2.30 15.14 3.57
C GLY A 94 -2.22 15.21 2.05
N ILE A 95 -1.17 14.68 1.44
CA ILE A 95 -1.01 14.63 -0.02
C ILE A 95 -2.12 13.77 -0.65
N LEU A 96 -2.41 12.59 -0.10
CA LEU A 96 -3.52 11.76 -0.60
C LEU A 96 -4.88 12.45 -0.44
N THR A 97 -5.09 13.17 0.65
CA THR A 97 -6.33 13.93 0.90
C THR A 97 -6.47 15.08 -0.08
N ILE A 98 -5.41 15.88 -0.28
CA ILE A 98 -5.40 16.99 -1.24
C ILE A 98 -5.64 16.43 -2.64
N TRP A 99 -4.98 15.34 -3.00
CA TRP A 99 -5.19 14.65 -4.28
C TRP A 99 -6.65 14.21 -4.46
N HIS A 100 -7.26 13.63 -3.42
CA HIS A 100 -8.67 13.26 -3.44
C HIS A 100 -9.58 14.48 -3.65
N LEU A 101 -9.32 15.60 -2.96
CA LEU A 101 -10.07 16.85 -3.10
C LEU A 101 -9.92 17.45 -4.51
N VAL A 102 -8.73 17.40 -5.09
CA VAL A 102 -8.46 17.89 -6.45
C VAL A 102 -9.20 17.06 -7.50
N LEU A 103 -9.22 15.73 -7.34
CA LEU A 103 -9.90 14.83 -8.29
C LEU A 103 -11.43 14.80 -8.14
N ARG A 104 -12.00 15.41 -7.09
CA ARG A 104 -13.45 15.49 -6.78
C ARG A 104 -14.20 14.17 -6.98
N GLN A 105 -13.55 13.06 -6.63
CA GLN A 105 -14.11 11.73 -6.81
C GLN A 105 -15.23 11.47 -5.79
N PRO A 106 -16.23 10.64 -6.15
CA PRO A 106 -17.27 10.27 -5.20
C PRO A 106 -16.68 9.51 -4.00
N TRP A 107 -17.19 9.82 -2.80
CA TRP A 107 -16.84 9.17 -1.54
C TRP A 107 -17.55 7.82 -1.41
N LYS A 108 -17.38 6.96 -2.42
CA LYS A 108 -17.95 5.62 -2.45
C LYS A 108 -16.84 4.61 -2.20
N MET A 109 -17.13 3.68 -1.30
CA MET A 109 -16.26 2.56 -0.93
C MET A 109 -17.16 1.36 -0.64
N THR A 110 -16.80 0.22 -1.21
CA THR A 110 -17.38 -1.09 -0.92
C THR A 110 -16.42 -1.89 -0.04
N TRP A 111 -16.95 -2.59 0.96
CA TRP A 111 -16.15 -3.44 1.85
C TRP A 111 -15.49 -4.61 1.10
N ASP A 112 -16.16 -5.11 0.06
CA ASP A 112 -15.63 -6.17 -0.80
C ASP A 112 -14.34 -5.72 -1.51
N THR A 113 -14.26 -4.46 -1.96
CA THR A 113 -13.05 -3.92 -2.59
C THR A 113 -11.89 -3.83 -1.59
N LEU A 114 -12.15 -3.41 -0.35
CA LEU A 114 -11.10 -3.35 0.68
C LEU A 114 -10.60 -4.76 1.04
N GLY A 115 -11.52 -5.73 1.13
CA GLY A 115 -11.18 -7.14 1.33
C GLY A 115 -10.33 -7.70 0.20
N GLY A 116 -10.69 -7.39 -1.06
CA GLY A 116 -9.91 -7.74 -2.24
C GLY A 116 -8.49 -7.17 -2.21
N MET A 117 -8.35 -5.87 -1.91
CA MET A 117 -7.05 -5.21 -1.78
C MET A 117 -6.18 -5.84 -0.69
N ALA A 118 -6.78 -6.18 0.46
CA ALA A 118 -6.08 -6.85 1.54
C ALA A 118 -5.60 -8.26 1.13
N ALA A 119 -6.46 -9.03 0.48
CA ALA A 119 -6.14 -10.37 0.01
C ALA A 119 -5.02 -10.36 -1.05
N GLU A 120 -5.09 -9.45 -2.03
CA GLU A 120 -4.05 -9.26 -3.04
C GLU A 120 -2.73 -8.83 -2.40
N SER A 121 -2.77 -7.88 -1.46
CA SER A 121 -1.57 -7.42 -0.75
C SER A 121 -0.91 -8.54 0.06
N LEU A 122 -1.71 -9.38 0.74
CA LEU A 122 -1.21 -10.55 1.47
C LEU A 122 -0.61 -11.60 0.53
N LEU A 123 -1.24 -11.83 -0.62
CA LEU A 123 -0.72 -12.73 -1.64
C LEU A 123 0.63 -12.25 -2.17
N TYR A 124 0.75 -10.96 -2.51
CA TYR A 124 2.02 -10.38 -2.94
C TYR A 124 3.08 -10.40 -1.85
N ALA A 125 2.71 -10.10 -0.60
CA ALA A 125 3.63 -10.21 0.53
C ALA A 125 4.16 -11.65 0.69
N PHE A 126 3.29 -12.65 0.57
CA PHE A 126 3.68 -14.06 0.62
C PHE A 126 4.64 -14.42 -0.52
N VAL A 127 4.35 -14.01 -1.75
CA VAL A 127 5.21 -14.23 -2.92
C VAL A 127 6.58 -13.56 -2.72
N LEU A 128 6.63 -12.31 -2.25
CA LEU A 128 7.88 -11.60 -1.98
C LEU A 128 8.70 -12.28 -0.88
N ILE A 129 8.06 -12.78 0.17
CA ILE A 129 8.75 -13.56 1.21
C ILE A 129 9.35 -14.83 0.59
N MET A 130 8.60 -15.58 -0.22
CA MET A 130 9.11 -16.78 -0.90
C MET A 130 10.30 -16.46 -1.81
N LEU A 131 10.22 -15.39 -2.59
CA LEU A 131 11.33 -14.93 -3.43
C LEU A 131 12.54 -14.53 -2.58
N GLY A 132 12.33 -13.81 -1.48
CA GLY A 132 13.38 -13.47 -0.52
C GLY A 132 14.09 -14.72 0.03
N GLN A 133 13.34 -15.73 0.46
CA GLN A 133 13.90 -17.00 0.94
C GLN A 133 14.66 -17.75 -0.16
N LEU A 134 14.12 -17.76 -1.39
CA LEU A 134 14.78 -18.41 -2.53
C LEU A 134 16.09 -17.71 -2.90
N THR A 135 16.12 -16.38 -2.87
CA THR A 135 17.35 -15.62 -3.10
C THR A 135 18.38 -15.86 -2.01
N ASP A 136 17.99 -15.85 -0.73
CA ASP A 136 18.88 -16.16 0.40
C ASP A 136 19.45 -17.58 0.28
N TYR A 137 18.62 -18.56 -0.10
CA TYR A 137 19.07 -19.92 -0.39
C TYR A 137 20.12 -19.94 -1.51
N GLY A 138 19.89 -19.23 -2.62
CA GLY A 138 20.83 -19.14 -3.73
C GLY A 138 22.17 -18.49 -3.35
N PHE A 139 22.13 -17.38 -2.60
CA PHE A 139 23.33 -16.66 -2.16
C PHE A 139 24.20 -17.50 -1.22
N ARG A 140 23.57 -18.26 -0.30
CA ARG A 140 24.28 -19.20 0.58
C ARG A 140 25.01 -20.29 -0.19
N HIS A 141 24.41 -20.82 -1.26
CA HIS A 141 25.04 -21.83 -2.11
C HIS A 141 26.20 -21.27 -2.93
N ALA A 142 26.14 -19.98 -3.29
CA ALA A 142 27.20 -19.29 -4.01
C ALA A 142 28.33 -18.73 -3.09
N SER A 143 28.37 -19.13 -1.81
CA SER A 143 29.38 -18.70 -0.82
C SER A 143 29.48 -17.19 -0.59
N PHE A 144 28.42 -16.44 -0.90
CA PHE A 144 28.31 -15.05 -0.45
C PHE A 144 28.00 -15.06 1.05
N VAL A 145 28.77 -14.30 1.83
CA VAL A 145 28.53 -14.14 3.27
C VAL A 145 27.19 -13.40 3.43
N PRO A 146 26.14 -14.04 3.96
CA PRO A 146 24.90 -13.32 4.21
C PRO A 146 25.16 -12.28 5.31
N VAL A 147 24.68 -11.06 5.10
CA VAL A 147 24.64 -10.04 6.17
C VAL A 147 23.72 -10.58 7.26
N GLN A 148 24.31 -11.05 8.35
CA GLN A 148 23.57 -11.54 9.50
C GLN A 148 23.08 -10.32 10.29
N ILE A 149 21.78 -10.06 10.23
CA ILE A 149 21.16 -9.11 11.16
C ILE A 149 21.03 -9.85 12.50
N GLU A 150 21.94 -9.56 13.43
CA GLU A 150 21.88 -10.08 14.80
C GLU A 150 20.59 -9.61 15.48
N THR A 151 19.57 -10.45 15.48
CA THR A 151 18.36 -10.22 16.28
C THR A 151 18.47 -11.01 17.58
N SER A 152 18.89 -10.34 18.65
CA SER A 152 19.14 -10.88 19.99
C SER A 152 17.90 -11.45 20.73
N SER A 153 16.73 -11.50 20.07
CA SER A 153 15.60 -12.34 20.49
C SER A 153 14.72 -12.68 19.29
N LEU A 154 14.39 -13.97 19.11
CA LEU A 154 13.65 -14.48 17.95
C LEU A 154 12.32 -13.73 17.72
N ASN A 155 11.56 -13.44 18.78
CA ASN A 155 10.26 -12.76 18.68
C ASN A 155 10.38 -11.26 18.37
N ARG A 156 11.32 -10.55 19.00
CA ARG A 156 11.51 -9.11 18.74
C ARG A 156 12.10 -8.87 17.34
N GLY A 157 13.02 -9.72 16.92
CA GLY A 157 13.63 -9.65 15.59
C GLY A 157 12.61 -9.84 14.48
N PHE A 158 11.75 -10.84 14.61
CA PHE A 158 10.66 -11.06 13.67
C PHE A 158 9.67 -9.88 13.63
N PHE A 159 9.25 -9.39 14.79
CA PHE A 159 8.37 -8.22 14.89
C PHE A 159 8.96 -6.98 14.21
N LEU A 160 10.21 -6.65 14.53
CA LEU A 160 10.95 -5.53 13.92
C LEU A 160 11.03 -5.66 12.40
N ARG A 161 11.27 -6.87 11.90
CA ARG A 161 11.33 -7.15 10.46
C ARG A 161 9.98 -6.93 9.79
N LEU A 162 8.88 -7.40 10.39
CA LEU A 162 7.53 -7.17 9.88
C LEU A 162 7.18 -5.68 9.83
N VAL A 163 7.45 -4.95 10.93
CA VAL A 163 7.22 -3.50 10.99
C VAL A 163 8.05 -2.79 9.92
N THR A 164 9.33 -3.16 9.76
CA THR A 164 10.20 -2.55 8.74
C THR A 164 9.70 -2.83 7.33
N PHE A 165 9.27 -4.06 7.01
CA PHE A 165 8.70 -4.39 5.70
C PHE A 165 7.38 -3.68 5.41
N MET A 166 6.53 -3.48 6.43
CA MET A 166 5.33 -2.66 6.30
C MET A 166 5.70 -1.21 5.95
N GLY A 167 6.70 -0.65 6.62
CA GLY A 167 7.25 0.66 6.29
C GLY A 167 7.85 0.73 4.88
N ALA A 168 8.55 -0.31 4.43
CA ALA A 168 9.06 -0.41 3.07
C ALA A 168 7.92 -0.29 2.05
N GLY A 169 6.89 -1.13 2.19
CA GLY A 169 5.74 -1.11 1.27
C GLY A 169 5.03 0.25 1.20
N ILE A 170 4.87 0.95 2.32
CA ILE A 170 4.16 2.25 2.35
C ILE A 170 5.05 3.38 1.84
N TYR A 171 6.24 3.54 2.44
CA TYR A 171 7.08 4.71 2.22
C TYR A 171 7.88 4.65 0.93
N GLU A 172 8.29 3.46 0.47
CA GLU A 172 8.95 3.32 -0.83
C GLU A 172 7.96 3.60 -1.96
N GLU A 173 6.74 3.08 -1.88
CA GLU A 173 5.72 3.34 -2.90
C GLU A 173 5.40 4.83 -2.99
N PHE A 174 5.25 5.50 -1.85
CA PHE A 174 5.06 6.95 -1.80
C PHE A 174 6.27 7.69 -2.40
N LEU A 175 7.48 7.41 -1.92
CA LEU A 175 8.69 8.10 -2.37
C LEU A 175 8.93 7.92 -3.87
N PHE A 176 8.85 6.67 -4.35
CA PHE A 176 9.16 6.37 -5.75
C PHE A 176 8.02 6.78 -6.68
N ARG A 177 6.77 6.39 -6.41
CA ARG A 177 5.67 6.64 -7.34
C ARG A 177 5.16 8.08 -7.31
N LEU A 178 5.03 8.68 -6.12
CA LEU A 178 4.42 10.01 -5.99
C LEU A 178 5.44 11.14 -6.06
N CYS A 179 6.69 10.92 -5.65
CA CYS A 179 7.71 11.97 -5.69
C CYS A 179 8.72 11.78 -6.84
N LEU A 180 9.41 10.65 -6.87
CA LEU A 180 10.59 10.47 -7.72
C LEU A 180 10.24 10.29 -9.21
N LEU A 181 9.24 9.46 -9.53
CA LEU A 181 8.83 9.25 -10.92
C LEU A 181 8.26 10.52 -11.58
N PRO A 182 7.34 11.30 -10.96
CA PRO A 182 6.85 12.54 -11.55
C PRO A 182 7.94 13.60 -11.68
N LEU A 183 8.84 13.70 -10.70
CA LEU A 183 9.95 14.66 -10.73
C LEU A 183 10.94 14.34 -11.85
N THR A 184 11.35 13.08 -11.98
CA THR A 184 12.26 12.65 -13.05
C THR A 184 11.61 12.82 -14.43
N TYR A 185 10.33 12.47 -14.58
CA TYR A 185 9.57 12.70 -15.81
C TYR A 185 9.50 14.19 -16.19
N ALA A 186 9.19 15.07 -15.23
CA ALA A 186 9.17 16.52 -15.45
C ALA A 186 10.56 17.06 -15.82
N GLY A 187 11.61 16.57 -15.17
CA GLY A 187 12.99 16.92 -15.48
C GLY A 187 13.39 16.53 -16.90
N PHE A 188 13.08 15.30 -17.33
CA PHE A 188 13.34 14.86 -18.70
C PHE A 188 12.54 15.67 -19.72
N ARG A 189 11.28 16.01 -19.43
CA ARG A 189 10.44 16.82 -20.31
C ARG A 189 10.92 18.27 -20.44
N LEU A 190 11.63 18.81 -19.44
CA LEU A 190 12.20 20.15 -19.50
C LEU A 190 13.54 20.20 -20.25
N LEU A 191 14.25 19.07 -20.32
CA LEU A 191 15.55 18.95 -21.00
C LEU A 191 15.45 18.57 -22.48
N LEU A 192 14.34 17.96 -22.91
CA LEU A 192 14.01 17.59 -24.30
C LEU A 192 13.06 18.61 -24.93
#